data_AF-A0A7C7QN95-F1
#
_entry.id   AF-A0A7C7QN95-F1
#
_cell.length_a   1.000
_cell.length_b   1.000
_cell.length_c   1.000
_cell.angle_alpha   90.00
_cell.angle_beta   90.00
_cell.angle_gamma   90.00
#
_symmetry.space_group_name_H-M   'P 1'
#
loop_
_entity.id
_entity.type
_entity.pdbx_description
1 polymer ?
#
loop_
_entity_poly.entity_id
_entity_poly.type
_entity_poly.pdbx_seq_one_letter_code
_entity_poly.pdbx_strand_id
1 'polypeptide(L)'
;PRLGLLGAAISILIAYVTLPVMTFAISSRYLLPSTDISAVAKSIAASVVMSLVIWRLRPSASIELAFSVVLGVTTYLVVLLLLRAFERNEIRFFKRMITG
;
A
#
# COMPACT_ATOMS: atom_id res chain seq x y z
N PRO A 1 -25.44 20.94 9.36
CA PRO A 1 -24.41 20.35 8.45
C PRO A 1 -24.95 19.10 7.74
N ARG A 2 -25.22 19.16 6.43
CA ARG A 2 -25.93 18.11 5.68
C ARG A 2 -25.24 16.74 5.64
N LEU A 3 -23.93 16.68 5.92
CA LEU A 3 -23.12 15.46 5.83
C LEU A 3 -22.53 14.97 7.17
N GLY A 4 -22.73 15.68 8.28
CA GLY A 4 -22.30 15.25 9.62
C GLY A 4 -20.83 14.76 9.70
N LEU A 5 -20.61 13.67 10.45
CA LEU A 5 -19.30 13.01 10.61
C LEU A 5 -18.74 12.45 9.28
N LEU A 6 -19.62 11.97 8.39
CA LEU A 6 -19.23 11.46 7.07
C LEU A 6 -18.59 12.56 6.22
N GLY A 7 -19.14 13.78 6.28
CA GLY A 7 -18.55 14.94 5.60
C GLY A 7 -17.14 15.27 6.10
N ALA A 8 -16.89 15.13 7.41
CA ALA A 8 -15.55 15.31 7.97
C ALA A 8 -14.57 14.23 7.48
N ALA A 9 -14.98 12.95 7.49
CA ALA A 9 -14.15 11.86 7.01
C ALA A 9 -13.82 11.99 5.51
N ILE A 10 -14.80 12.37 4.69
CA ILE A 10 -14.61 12.61 3.25
C ILE A 10 -13.66 13.79 3.02
N SER A 11 -13.81 14.89 3.78
CA SER A 11 -12.92 16.05 3.67
C SER A 11 -11.46 15.67 3.98
N ILE A 12 -11.24 14.88 5.04
CA ILE A 12 -9.92 14.37 5.40
C ILE A 12 -9.35 13.47 4.30
N LEU A 13 -10.16 12.57 3.75
CA LEU A 13 -9.74 11.69 2.65
C LEU A 13 -9.31 12.52 1.43
N ILE A 14 -10.11 13.52 1.05
CA ILE A 14 -9.77 14.42 -0.07
C ILE A 14 -8.47 15.15 0.22
N ALA A 15 -8.31 15.72 1.41
CA ALA A 15 -7.10 16.44 1.79
C ALA A 15 -5.84 15.54 1.74
N TYR A 16 -5.93 14.31 2.26
CA TYR A 16 -4.80 13.37 2.24
C TYR A 16 -4.51 12.79 0.86
N VAL A 17 -5.44 12.86 -0.09
CA VAL A 17 -5.17 12.54 -1.49
C VAL A 17 -4.55 13.73 -2.23
N THR A 18 -5.06 14.95 -2.02
CA THR A 18 -4.59 16.14 -2.75
C THR A 18 -3.19 16.56 -2.34
N LEU A 19 -2.83 16.46 -1.05
CA LEU A 19 -1.51 16.81 -0.55
C LEU A 19 -0.37 16.05 -1.26
N PRO A 20 -0.31 14.71 -1.27
CA PRO A 20 0.75 13.97 -1.95
C PRO A 20 0.74 14.18 -3.46
N VAL A 21 -0.42 14.39 -4.09
CA VAL A 21 -0.49 14.72 -5.53
C VAL A 21 0.17 16.06 -5.81
N MET A 22 -0.13 17.09 -5.02
CA MET A 22 0.49 18.41 -5.16
C MET A 22 1.99 18.37 -4.83
N THR A 23 2.37 17.71 -3.74
CA THR A 23 3.78 17.51 -3.37
C THR A 23 4.53 16.79 -4.46
N PHE A 24 3.97 15.72 -5.04
CA PHE A 24 4.58 14.99 -6.15
C PHE A 24 4.72 15.87 -7.40
N ALA A 25 3.68 16.60 -7.79
CA ALA A 25 3.69 17.46 -8.98
C ALA A 25 4.68 18.63 -8.88
N ILE A 26 4.86 19.19 -7.67
CA ILE A 26 5.86 20.24 -7.42
C ILE A 26 7.25 19.62 -7.32
N SER A 27 7.40 18.55 -6.53
CA SER A 27 8.67 17.86 -6.37
C SER A 27 9.21 17.36 -7.70
N SER A 28 8.37 16.88 -8.61
CA SER A 28 8.80 16.41 -9.93
C SER A 28 9.36 17.49 -10.83
N ARG A 29 9.10 18.77 -10.53
CA ARG A 29 9.69 19.91 -11.27
C ARG A 29 11.08 20.29 -10.75
N TYR A 30 11.39 20.01 -9.48
CA TYR A 30 12.61 20.49 -8.82
C TYR A 30 13.60 19.36 -8.47
N LEU A 31 13.10 18.17 -8.15
CA LEU A 31 13.88 16.96 -7.99
C LEU A 31 13.54 16.04 -9.15
N LEU A 32 14.52 15.51 -9.89
CA LEU A 32 14.27 14.38 -10.78
C LEU A 32 13.81 13.22 -9.89
N PRO A 33 12.52 12.88 -9.86
CA PRO A 33 12.10 11.79 -9.01
C PRO A 33 12.60 10.53 -9.70
N SER A 34 13.58 9.86 -9.10
CA SER A 34 13.81 8.44 -9.39
C SER A 34 12.70 7.58 -8.77
N THR A 35 11.50 8.15 -8.60
CA THR A 35 10.34 7.47 -8.03
C THR A 35 9.98 6.36 -8.97
N ASP A 36 10.18 5.13 -8.54
CA ASP A 36 9.85 3.96 -9.32
C ASP A 36 8.32 3.80 -9.35
N ILE A 37 7.69 4.46 -10.32
CA ILE A 37 6.25 4.36 -10.58
C ILE A 37 5.86 2.88 -10.80
N SER A 38 6.79 2.04 -11.27
CA SER A 38 6.59 0.59 -11.36
C SER A 38 6.39 -0.04 -9.99
N ALA A 39 7.16 0.36 -8.98
CA ALA A 39 7.02 -0.15 -7.61
C ALA A 39 5.66 0.23 -7.00
N VAL A 40 5.20 1.47 -7.23
CA VAL A 40 3.86 1.93 -6.81
C VAL A 40 2.75 1.14 -7.52
N ALA A 41 2.86 0.91 -8.83
CA ALA A 41 1.88 0.11 -9.56
C ALA A 41 1.84 -1.35 -9.07
N LYS A 42 2.99 -1.95 -8.78
CA LYS A 42 3.10 -3.31 -8.24
C LYS A 42 2.49 -3.42 -6.83
N SER A 43 2.64 -2.41 -5.97
CA SER A 43 2.03 -2.42 -4.63
C SER A 43 0.51 -2.28 -4.68
N ILE A 44 -0.01 -1.46 -5.59
CA ILE A 44 -1.46 -1.37 -5.86
C ILE A 44 -1.97 -2.73 -6.37
N ALA A 45 -1.28 -3.36 -7.32
CA ALA A 45 -1.66 -4.68 -7.84
C ALA A 45 -1.67 -5.75 -6.73
N ALA A 46 -0.64 -5.78 -5.87
CA ALA A 46 -0.59 -6.68 -4.72
C ALA A 46 -1.76 -6.47 -3.75
N SER A 47 -2.14 -5.21 -3.50
CA SER A 47 -3.28 -4.86 -2.64
C SER A 47 -4.62 -5.34 -3.23
N VAL A 48 -4.79 -5.24 -4.56
CA VAL A 48 -5.98 -5.76 -5.25
C VAL A 48 -6.07 -7.28 -5.12
N VAL A 49 -4.96 -7.99 -5.32
CA VAL A 49 -4.91 -9.45 -5.16
C VAL A 49 -5.22 -9.87 -3.72
N MET A 50 -4.63 -9.19 -2.74
CA MET A 50 -4.93 -9.42 -1.32
C MET A 50 -6.42 -9.24 -1.04
N SER A 51 -7.01 -8.14 -1.52
CA SER A 51 -8.43 -7.83 -1.34
C SER A 51 -9.34 -8.92 -1.92
N LEU A 52 -9.02 -9.43 -3.12
CA LEU A 52 -9.73 -10.55 -3.75
C LEU A 52 -9.68 -11.84 -2.90
N VAL A 53 -8.53 -12.14 -2.30
CA VAL A 53 -8.36 -13.31 -1.43
C VAL A 53 -9.20 -13.18 -0.16
N ILE A 54 -9.13 -12.03 0.52
CA ILE A 54 -9.91 -11.77 1.75
C ILE A 54 -11.40 -11.79 1.43
N TRP A 55 -11.83 -11.19 0.32
CA TRP A 55 -13.23 -11.16 -0.09
C TRP A 55 -13.82 -12.56 -0.28
N ARG A 56 -13.02 -13.51 -0.79
CA ARG A 56 -13.43 -14.91 -0.96
C ARG A 56 -13.53 -15.65 0.37
N LEU A 57 -12.74 -15.26 1.38
CA LEU A 57 -12.73 -15.90 2.70
C LEU A 57 -13.98 -15.60 3.52
N ARG A 58 -14.63 -14.44 3.32
CA ARG A 58 -15.81 -13.97 4.06
C ARG A 58 -15.74 -14.29 5.57
N PRO A 59 -14.75 -13.73 6.30
CA PRO A 59 -14.64 -13.98 7.73
C PRO A 59 -15.90 -13.51 8.46
N SER A 60 -16.53 -14.43 9.18
CA SER A 60 -17.81 -14.24 9.87
C SER A 60 -17.66 -14.15 11.39
N ALA A 61 -16.62 -14.79 11.95
CA ALA A 61 -16.30 -14.77 13.37
C ALA A 61 -15.05 -13.93 13.70
N SER A 62 -14.96 -13.43 14.94
CA SER A 62 -13.82 -12.61 15.40
C SER A 62 -12.46 -13.31 15.29
N ILE A 63 -12.42 -14.64 15.49
CA ILE A 63 -11.20 -15.43 15.31
C ILE A 63 -10.80 -15.50 13.82
N GLU A 64 -11.79 -15.61 12.92
CA GLU A 64 -11.59 -15.66 11.47
C GLU A 64 -11.09 -14.32 10.94
N LEU A 65 -11.46 -13.20 11.58
CA LEU A 65 -10.91 -11.88 11.25
C LEU A 65 -9.41 -11.82 11.54
N ALA A 66 -8.95 -12.29 12.69
CA ALA A 66 -7.53 -12.32 13.02
C ALA A 66 -6.74 -13.18 12.01
N PHE A 67 -7.25 -14.37 11.67
CA PHE A 67 -6.67 -15.21 10.62
C PHE A 67 -6.66 -14.53 9.25
N SER A 68 -7.74 -13.81 8.90
CA SER A 68 -7.84 -13.09 7.62
C SER A 68 -6.83 -11.95 7.52
N VAL A 69 -6.51 -11.26 8.63
CA VAL A 69 -5.45 -10.24 8.66
C VAL A 69 -4.09 -10.88 8.40
N VAL A 70 -3.76 -11.97 9.10
CA VAL A 70 -2.48 -12.67 8.91
C VAL A 70 -2.35 -13.21 7.48
N LEU A 71 -3.43 -13.81 6.95
CA LEU A 71 -3.49 -14.29 5.57
C LEU A 71 -3.37 -13.14 4.56
N GLY A 72 -4.02 -12.00 4.82
CA GLY A 72 -3.92 -10.79 4.01
C GLY A 72 -2.49 -10.26 3.93
N VAL A 73 -1.84 -10.09 5.09
CA VAL A 73 -0.44 -9.66 5.15
C VAL A 73 0.47 -10.64 4.41
N THR A 74 0.27 -11.94 4.63
CA THR A 74 1.07 -12.98 3.98
C THR A 74 0.90 -12.95 2.46
N THR A 75 -0.35 -12.86 1.98
CA THR A 75 -0.66 -12.83 0.55
C THR A 75 -0.11 -11.56 -0.11
N TYR A 76 -0.26 -10.40 0.53
CA TYR A 76 0.32 -9.14 0.06
C TYR A 76 1.85 -9.22 -0.09
N LEU A 77 2.55 -9.72 0.93
CA LEU A 77 4.01 -9.90 0.91
C LEU A 77 4.44 -10.88 -0.18
N VAL A 78 3.76 -12.02 -0.30
CA VAL A 78 4.07 -13.03 -1.34
C VAL A 78 3.90 -12.43 -2.73
N VAL A 79 2.81 -11.69 -2.98
CA VAL A 79 2.55 -11.07 -4.29
C VAL A 79 3.57 -9.97 -4.60
N LEU A 80 3.96 -9.15 -3.62
CA LEU A 80 5.04 -8.16 -3.79
C LEU A 80 6.38 -8.81 -4.16
N LEU A 81 6.73 -9.93 -3.51
CA LEU A 81 7.95 -10.68 -3.80
C LEU A 81 7.89 -11.30 -5.21
N LEU A 82 6.75 -11.85 -5.61
CA LEU A 82 6.53 -12.41 -6.95
C LEU A 82 6.63 -11.35 -8.05
N LEU A 83 6.06 -10.16 -7.81
CA LEU A 83 6.12 -9.02 -8.73
C LEU A 83 7.51 -8.37 -8.81
N ARG A 84 8.47 -8.83 -7.99
CA ARG A 84 9.79 -8.19 -7.80
C ARG A 84 9.61 -6.69 -7.62
N ALA A 85 8.70 -6.32 -6.70
CA ALA A 85 8.45 -4.93 -6.37
C ALA A 85 9.68 -4.27 -5.76
N PHE A 86 10.46 -5.04 -5.00
CA PHE A 86 11.72 -4.59 -4.43
C PHE A 86 12.85 -4.66 -5.44
N GLU A 87 13.61 -3.58 -5.53
CA GLU A 87 14.79 -3.52 -6.38
C GLU A 87 15.93 -4.34 -5.75
N ARG A 88 16.84 -4.91 -6.57
CA ARG A 88 17.98 -5.71 -6.05
C ARG A 88 18.85 -4.93 -5.07
N ASN A 89 18.89 -3.61 -5.21
CA ASN A 89 19.63 -2.71 -4.32
C ASN A 89 18.95 -2.55 -2.96
N GLU A 90 17.62 -2.49 -2.91
CA GLU A 90 16.85 -2.40 -1.66
C GLU A 90 16.98 -3.68 -0.82
N ILE A 91 16.91 -4.85 -1.48
CA ILE A 91 17.13 -6.14 -0.81
C ILE A 91 18.54 -6.23 -0.24
N ARG A 92 19.54 -5.70 -0.97
CA ARG A 92 20.93 -5.66 -0.51
C ARG A 92 21.11 -4.71 0.69
N PHE A 93 20.43 -3.56 0.67
CA PHE A 93 20.42 -2.61 1.78
C PHE A 93 19.81 -3.24 3.05
N PHE A 94 18.66 -3.89 2.93
CA PHE A 94 18.03 -4.60 4.05
C PHE A 94 18.90 -5.75 4.60
N LYS A 95 19.51 -6.55 3.71
CA LYS A 95 20.45 -7.61 4.14
C LYS A 95 21.64 -7.03 4.90
N ARG A 96 22.17 -5.88 4.48
CA ARG A 96 23.27 -5.20 5.17
C ARG A 96 22.87 -4.67 6.55
N MET A 97 21.65 -4.14 6.73
CA MET A 97 21.16 -3.70 8.05
C MET A 97 20.94 -4.84 9.05
N ILE A 98 20.60 -6.03 8.58
CA ILE A 98 20.36 -7.20 9.46
C ILE A 98 21.68 -7.91 9.81
N THR A 99 22.69 -7.81 8.92
CA THR A 99 23.97 -8.52 9.06
C THR A 99 25.13 -7.61 9.52
N GLY A 100 24.88 -6.32 9.72
CA GLY A 100 25.86 -5.32 10.19
C GLY A 100 25.42 -4.73 11.51
#